data_AF-A0A0Q3VIZ8-F1
#
_entry.id   AF-A0A0Q3VIZ8-F1
#
_cell.length_a   1.000
_cell.length_b   1.000
_cell.length_c   1.000
_cell.angle_alpha   90.00
_cell.angle_beta   90.00
_cell.angle_gamma   90.00
#
_symmetry.space_group_name_H-M   'P 1'
#
loop_
_entity.id
_entity.type
_entity.pdbx_description
1 polymer ?
#
loop_
_entity_poly.entity_id
_entity_poly.type
_entity_poly.pdbx_seq_one_letter_code
_entity_poly.pdbx_strand_id
1 'polypeptide(L)'
;MVSKIELYEKESQEFKPFKHFISRIQVMRKESSYGAEVASKWTDILNQTLVDETYPVIHPIGQETFSLYAEFTTGVFEYTLDIDGATTFIKEKNIKPIKTSPSNIIEAVDQGNINKDPNRIKPNHKNPVMVLQSRYLTNNKPYCINGNHRIFEAYRNNDEQIEVYVFKDLEFVPFFYDVLSKATYFLEIDYHNVVNDKRYLLHNENGAFANEFK
;
A
#
# COMPACT_ATOMS: atom_id res chain seq x y z
N MET A 1 -15.65 11.47 10.84
CA MET A 1 -16.04 10.31 10.00
C MET A 1 -15.76 9.07 10.85
N VAL A 2 -16.71 8.15 11.01
CA VAL A 2 -16.47 6.92 11.78
C VAL A 2 -15.43 6.10 11.03
N SER A 3 -14.39 5.62 11.73
CA SER A 3 -13.37 4.78 11.12
C SER A 3 -14.02 3.51 10.55
N LYS A 4 -13.69 3.16 9.30
CA LYS A 4 -14.15 1.93 8.65
C LYS A 4 -13.21 0.74 8.89
N ILE A 5 -12.16 0.91 9.69
CA ILE A 5 -11.10 -0.11 9.84
C ILE A 5 -11.65 -1.45 10.33
N GLU A 6 -12.46 -1.47 11.38
CA GLU A 6 -13.03 -2.73 11.92
C GLU A 6 -13.89 -3.46 10.88
N LEU A 7 -14.60 -2.70 10.03
CA LEU A 7 -15.36 -3.26 8.92
C LEU A 7 -14.44 -3.83 7.86
N TYR A 8 -13.41 -3.08 7.46
CA TYR A 8 -12.45 -3.48 6.44
C TYR A 8 -11.59 -4.67 6.86
N GLU A 9 -11.19 -4.74 8.13
CA GLU A 9 -10.50 -5.90 8.71
C GLU A 9 -11.37 -7.16 8.64
N LYS A 10 -12.67 -7.04 8.90
CA LYS A 10 -13.60 -8.16 8.77
C LYS A 10 -13.80 -8.56 7.30
N GLU A 11 -14.06 -7.59 6.42
CA GLU A 11 -14.31 -7.85 5.00
C GLU A 11 -13.07 -8.39 4.27
N SER A 12 -11.87 -7.97 4.69
CA SER A 12 -10.62 -8.46 4.09
C SER A 12 -10.45 -9.96 4.27
N GLN A 13 -10.95 -10.55 5.37
CA GLN A 13 -10.88 -12.00 5.61
C GLN A 13 -11.67 -12.82 4.58
N GLU A 14 -12.67 -12.24 3.94
CA GLU A 14 -13.54 -12.92 2.98
C GLU A 14 -13.08 -12.73 1.52
N PHE A 15 -12.07 -11.88 1.30
CA PHE A 15 -11.57 -11.57 -0.03
C PHE A 15 -10.95 -12.78 -0.72
N LYS A 16 -11.15 -12.87 -2.04
CA LYS A 16 -10.70 -14.00 -2.85
C LYS A 16 -9.73 -13.50 -3.93
N PRO A 17 -8.40 -13.47 -3.66
CA PRO A 17 -7.41 -12.91 -4.58
C PRO A 17 -7.51 -13.49 -5.99
N PHE A 18 -7.61 -14.80 -6.14
CA PHE A 18 -7.77 -15.42 -7.46
C PHE A 18 -8.98 -14.92 -8.25
N LYS A 19 -10.12 -14.72 -7.58
CA LYS A 19 -11.31 -14.18 -8.27
C LYS A 19 -11.09 -12.75 -8.72
N HIS A 20 -10.40 -11.95 -7.90
CA HIS A 20 -10.03 -10.60 -8.25
C HIS A 20 -9.10 -10.58 -9.47
N PHE A 21 -8.00 -11.35 -9.44
CA PHE A 21 -7.06 -11.46 -10.55
C PHE A 21 -7.74 -11.91 -11.84
N ILE A 22 -8.52 -12.99 -11.80
CA ILE A 22 -9.26 -13.49 -12.98
C ILE A 22 -10.20 -12.41 -13.54
N SER A 23 -10.91 -11.69 -12.67
CA SER A 23 -11.81 -10.61 -13.09
C SER A 23 -11.05 -9.51 -13.83
N ARG A 24 -9.92 -9.04 -13.29
CA ARG A 24 -9.08 -8.02 -13.93
C ARG A 24 -8.47 -8.48 -15.25
N ILE A 25 -7.92 -9.69 -15.28
CA ILE A 25 -7.35 -10.33 -16.47
C ILE A 25 -8.38 -10.41 -17.60
N GLN A 26 -9.62 -10.82 -17.29
CA GLN A 26 -10.68 -10.94 -18.29
C GLN A 26 -11.09 -9.60 -18.90
N VAL A 27 -11.07 -8.53 -18.11
CA VAL A 27 -11.33 -7.18 -18.61
C VAL A 27 -10.18 -6.70 -19.50
N MET A 28 -8.94 -6.74 -19.00
CA MET A 28 -7.76 -6.32 -19.77
C MET A 28 -7.67 -7.03 -21.12
N ARG A 29 -7.94 -8.35 -21.15
CA ARG A 29 -7.88 -9.16 -22.36
C ARG A 29 -8.82 -8.70 -23.47
N LYS A 30 -9.96 -8.10 -23.12
CA LYS A 30 -10.98 -7.66 -24.07
C LYS A 30 -10.78 -6.23 -24.55
N GLU A 31 -9.94 -5.46 -23.86
CA GLU A 31 -9.81 -4.03 -24.07
C GLU A 31 -9.02 -3.70 -25.35
N SER A 32 -7.87 -4.35 -25.55
CA SER A 32 -6.98 -4.09 -26.69
C SER A 32 -6.00 -5.23 -26.93
N SER A 33 -5.26 -5.20 -28.05
CA SER A 33 -4.17 -6.16 -28.31
C SER A 33 -3.09 -6.09 -27.22
N TYR A 34 -2.70 -4.89 -26.81
CA TYR A 34 -1.80 -4.68 -25.67
C TYR A 34 -2.39 -5.26 -24.38
N GLY A 35 -3.66 -4.98 -24.09
CA GLY A 35 -4.36 -5.54 -22.92
C GLY A 35 -4.40 -7.07 -22.92
N ALA A 36 -4.53 -7.71 -24.10
CA ALA A 36 -4.46 -9.16 -24.24
C ALA A 36 -3.07 -9.72 -23.92
N GLU A 37 -1.99 -9.03 -24.32
CA GLU A 37 -0.62 -9.41 -23.99
C GLU A 37 -0.37 -9.32 -22.47
N VAL A 38 -0.73 -8.19 -21.86
CA VAL A 38 -0.63 -7.97 -20.40
C VAL A 38 -1.44 -9.00 -19.63
N ALA A 39 -2.68 -9.27 -20.06
CA ALA A 39 -3.56 -10.27 -19.46
C ALA A 39 -2.98 -11.69 -19.56
N SER A 40 -2.27 -12.01 -20.65
CA SER A 40 -1.58 -13.30 -20.78
C SER A 40 -0.49 -13.44 -19.72
N LYS A 41 0.33 -12.40 -19.51
CA LYS A 41 1.39 -12.41 -18.49
C LYS A 41 0.84 -12.55 -17.08
N TRP A 42 -0.22 -11.82 -16.73
CA TRP A 42 -0.87 -11.98 -15.43
C TRP A 42 -1.52 -13.36 -15.25
N THR A 43 -1.97 -13.99 -16.34
CA THR A 43 -2.45 -15.39 -16.29
C THR A 43 -1.31 -16.33 -15.93
N ASP A 44 -0.13 -16.15 -16.51
CA ASP A 44 1.06 -16.95 -16.19
C ASP A 44 1.48 -16.74 -14.73
N ILE A 45 1.58 -15.48 -14.27
CA ILE A 45 1.93 -15.15 -12.88
C ILE A 45 0.93 -15.77 -11.89
N LEU A 46 -0.37 -15.65 -12.15
CA LEU A 46 -1.41 -16.20 -11.28
C LEU A 46 -1.29 -17.72 -11.15
N ASN A 47 -1.05 -18.42 -12.26
CA ASN A 47 -1.04 -19.88 -12.30
C ASN A 47 0.29 -20.50 -11.85
N GLN A 48 1.40 -19.77 -11.95
CA GLN A 48 2.75 -20.30 -11.69
C GLN A 48 3.35 -19.78 -10.38
N THR A 49 3.04 -18.54 -9.99
CA THR A 49 3.65 -17.89 -8.83
C THR A 49 2.67 -17.74 -7.69
N LEU A 50 1.46 -17.24 -7.96
CA LEU A 50 0.49 -16.91 -6.91
C LEU A 50 -0.39 -18.10 -6.50
N VAL A 51 -0.22 -19.25 -7.16
CA VAL A 51 -1.16 -20.37 -7.00
C VAL A 51 -1.12 -20.98 -5.58
N ASP A 52 0.06 -20.95 -4.97
CA ASP A 52 0.32 -21.53 -3.66
C ASP A 52 0.33 -20.48 -2.53
N GLU A 53 0.13 -19.21 -2.86
CA GLU A 53 0.09 -18.13 -1.89
C GLU A 53 -1.19 -18.19 -1.06
N THR A 54 -1.04 -18.02 0.26
CA THR A 54 -2.16 -18.08 1.19
C THR A 54 -2.67 -16.68 1.52
N TYR A 55 -4.00 -16.54 1.59
CA TYR A 55 -4.65 -15.32 2.00
C TYR A 55 -5.82 -15.63 2.96
N PRO A 56 -6.03 -14.85 4.03
CA PRO A 56 -5.28 -13.66 4.46
C PRO A 56 -3.82 -13.94 4.83
N VAL A 57 -2.97 -12.94 4.65
CA VAL A 57 -1.53 -13.04 4.92
C VAL A 57 -1.31 -13.09 6.43
N ILE A 58 -0.48 -14.03 6.88
CA ILE A 58 -0.15 -14.14 8.30
C ILE A 58 0.96 -13.14 8.63
N HIS A 59 0.66 -12.19 9.49
CA HIS A 59 1.63 -11.22 9.96
C HIS A 59 2.76 -11.90 10.76
N PRO A 60 4.02 -11.54 10.51
CA PRO A 60 5.18 -12.11 11.21
C PRO A 60 5.15 -11.76 12.70
N ILE A 61 5.43 -12.75 13.55
CA ILE A 61 5.53 -12.54 15.00
C ILE A 61 6.86 -11.82 15.30
N GLY A 62 6.79 -10.70 16.02
CA GLY A 62 7.98 -9.97 16.50
C GLY A 62 8.53 -8.92 15.53
N GLN A 63 7.84 -8.68 14.41
CA GLN A 63 8.18 -7.67 13.42
C GLN A 63 7.02 -6.65 13.33
N GLU A 64 7.36 -5.37 13.21
CA GLU A 64 6.36 -4.31 13.06
C GLU A 64 5.83 -4.28 11.63
N THR A 65 4.54 -4.57 11.49
CA THR A 65 3.82 -4.52 10.22
C THR A 65 2.62 -3.59 10.29
N PHE A 66 2.18 -3.10 9.14
CA PHE A 66 1.02 -2.24 9.00
C PHE A 66 0.03 -2.81 7.98
N SER A 67 -1.25 -2.84 8.34
CA SER A 67 -2.35 -3.26 7.45
C SER A 67 -2.95 -2.05 6.75
N LEU A 68 -2.82 -2.00 5.42
CA LEU A 68 -3.45 -0.98 4.59
C LEU A 68 -4.57 -1.62 3.76
N TYR A 69 -5.80 -1.13 3.92
CA TYR A 69 -6.97 -1.70 3.23
C TYR A 69 -7.34 -0.91 1.98
N ALA A 70 -7.60 -1.62 0.88
CA ALA A 70 -8.16 -1.03 -0.34
C ALA A 70 -9.47 -1.72 -0.73
N GLU A 71 -10.42 -0.92 -1.21
CA GLU A 71 -11.73 -1.39 -1.63
C GLU A 71 -11.74 -1.62 -3.15
N PHE A 72 -12.11 -2.83 -3.56
CA PHE A 72 -12.34 -3.20 -4.95
C PHE A 72 -13.78 -3.64 -5.16
N THR A 73 -14.21 -3.69 -6.43
CA THR A 73 -15.52 -4.25 -6.79
C THR A 73 -15.68 -5.72 -6.39
N THR A 74 -14.59 -6.42 -6.15
CA THR A 74 -14.56 -7.83 -5.71
C THR A 74 -14.42 -8.01 -4.20
N GLY A 75 -14.39 -6.91 -3.43
CA GLY A 75 -14.25 -6.91 -1.98
C GLY A 75 -13.08 -6.03 -1.50
N VAL A 76 -12.82 -6.06 -0.19
CA VAL A 76 -11.72 -5.33 0.44
C VAL A 76 -10.47 -6.21 0.50
N PHE A 77 -9.33 -5.69 0.07
CA PHE A 77 -8.05 -6.39 0.17
C PHE A 77 -7.16 -5.72 1.21
N GLU A 78 -6.44 -6.51 1.98
CA GLU A 78 -5.42 -6.05 2.92
C GLU A 78 -4.03 -6.15 2.30
N TYR A 79 -3.35 -5.01 2.22
CA TYR A 79 -1.92 -4.94 1.95
C TYR A 79 -1.15 -4.97 3.26
N THR A 80 -0.30 -5.98 3.43
CA THR A 80 0.59 -6.07 4.59
C THR A 80 1.92 -5.36 4.26
N LEU A 81 2.23 -4.31 5.02
CA LEU A 81 3.47 -3.56 4.89
C LEU A 81 4.44 -3.90 6.03
N ASP A 82 5.69 -4.16 5.68
CA ASP A 82 6.82 -4.35 6.60
C ASP A 82 7.45 -3.00 6.99
N ILE A 83 7.15 -2.52 8.19
CA ILE A 83 7.63 -1.22 8.69
C ILE A 83 9.09 -1.30 9.17
N ASP A 84 9.50 -2.43 9.73
CA ASP A 84 10.89 -2.66 10.12
C ASP A 84 11.80 -2.76 8.87
N GLY A 85 11.34 -3.45 7.83
CA GLY A 85 11.97 -3.51 6.51
C GLY A 85 12.03 -2.15 5.84
N ALA A 86 10.94 -1.38 5.86
CA ALA A 86 10.93 0.00 5.36
C ALA A 86 11.95 0.89 6.08
N THR A 87 12.07 0.74 7.40
CA THR A 87 13.07 1.47 8.20
C THR A 87 14.50 1.09 7.82
N THR A 88 14.74 -0.18 7.54
CA THR A 88 16.04 -0.67 7.06
C THR A 88 16.35 -0.11 5.67
N PHE A 89 15.38 -0.15 4.75
CA PHE A 89 15.50 0.40 3.41
C PHE A 89 15.84 1.90 3.41
N ILE A 90 15.17 2.70 4.25
CA ILE A 90 15.47 4.13 4.43
C ILE A 90 16.95 4.34 4.77
N LYS A 91 17.48 3.54 5.71
CA LYS A 91 18.88 3.64 6.16
C LYS A 91 19.84 3.23 5.05
N GLU A 92 19.60 2.09 4.42
CA GLU A 92 20.45 1.55 3.34
C GLU A 92 20.53 2.49 2.13
N LYS A 93 19.41 3.11 1.77
CA LYS A 93 19.33 4.07 0.67
C LYS A 93 19.67 5.50 1.08
N ASN A 94 19.96 5.73 2.37
CA ASN A 94 20.23 7.06 2.93
C ASN A 94 19.16 8.10 2.55
N ILE A 95 17.89 7.67 2.54
CA ILE A 95 16.76 8.55 2.24
C ILE A 95 16.71 9.60 3.35
N LYS A 96 16.47 10.87 2.96
CA LYS A 96 16.38 11.97 3.91
C LYS A 96 14.91 12.27 4.24
N PRO A 97 14.57 12.52 5.50
CA PRO A 97 13.23 12.97 5.84
C PRO A 97 13.03 14.39 5.32
N ILE A 98 11.78 14.74 5.07
CA ILE A 98 11.38 16.13 4.88
C ILE A 98 10.99 16.72 6.24
N LYS A 99 11.29 18.00 6.44
CA LYS A 99 10.76 18.77 7.56
C LYS A 99 9.51 19.51 7.10
N THR A 100 8.40 19.30 7.78
CA THR A 100 7.12 19.94 7.47
C THR A 100 6.40 20.34 8.75
N SER A 101 5.51 21.32 8.68
CA SER A 101 4.59 21.59 9.79
C SER A 101 3.62 20.41 9.97
N PRO A 102 3.32 19.98 11.21
CA PRO A 102 2.32 18.94 11.46
C PRO A 102 0.95 19.25 10.87
N SER A 103 0.56 20.52 10.77
CA SER A 103 -0.71 20.94 10.16
C SER A 103 -0.83 20.57 8.69
N ASN A 104 0.29 20.51 7.96
CA ASN A 104 0.31 20.12 6.54
C ASN A 104 0.12 18.61 6.34
N ILE A 105 0.32 17.80 7.37
CA ILE A 105 0.31 16.32 7.27
C ILE A 105 -0.70 15.66 8.21
N ILE A 106 -1.46 16.46 8.97
CA ILE A 106 -2.48 15.96 9.90
C ILE A 106 -3.58 15.17 9.21
N GLU A 107 -3.88 15.49 7.93
CA GLU A 107 -4.83 14.74 7.11
C GLU A 107 -4.38 13.30 6.82
N ALA A 108 -3.07 13.02 6.94
CA ALA A 108 -2.56 11.66 6.82
C ALA A 108 -2.89 10.81 8.05
N VAL A 109 -3.23 11.43 9.18
CA VAL A 109 -3.48 10.72 10.44
C VAL A 109 -4.84 10.04 10.39
N ASP A 110 -4.81 8.74 10.57
CA ASP A 110 -6.00 7.97 10.84
C ASP A 110 -6.45 8.17 12.28
N GLN A 111 -7.47 9.01 12.46
CA GLN A 111 -8.03 9.36 13.76
C GLN A 111 -8.62 8.13 14.49
N GLY A 112 -9.00 7.07 13.77
CA GLY A 112 -9.43 5.82 14.38
C GLY A 112 -8.30 5.05 15.05
N ASN A 113 -7.06 5.28 14.60
CA ASN A 113 -5.85 4.64 15.10
C ASN A 113 -5.12 5.49 16.17
N ILE A 114 -5.73 6.59 16.62
CA ILE A 114 -5.23 7.38 17.75
C ILE A 114 -5.80 6.82 19.04
N ASN A 115 -4.95 6.11 19.79
CA ASN A 115 -5.25 5.74 21.16
C ASN A 115 -5.45 6.99 22.04
N LYS A 116 -6.59 7.06 22.73
CA LYS A 116 -6.91 8.19 23.62
C LYS A 116 -6.38 8.00 25.04
N ASP A 117 -5.89 6.81 25.38
CA ASP A 117 -5.33 6.49 26.69
C ASP A 117 -3.83 6.86 26.74
N PRO A 118 -3.43 7.92 27.48
CA PRO A 118 -2.03 8.35 27.58
C PRO A 118 -1.09 7.27 28.12
N ASN A 119 -1.60 6.34 28.94
CA ASN A 119 -0.78 5.27 29.52
C ASN A 119 -0.45 4.17 28.50
N ARG A 120 -1.19 4.12 27.38
CA ARG A 120 -0.95 3.22 26.25
C ARG A 120 -0.13 3.87 25.15
N ILE A 121 0.00 5.20 25.16
CA ILE A 121 0.94 5.93 24.30
C ILE A 121 2.34 5.74 24.88
N LYS A 122 2.91 4.54 24.68
CA LYS A 122 4.34 4.35 24.89
C LYS A 122 5.06 4.98 23.70
N PRO A 123 5.99 5.93 23.91
CA PRO A 123 6.77 6.49 22.82
C PRO A 123 7.71 5.41 22.27
N ASN A 124 7.23 4.56 21.36
CA ASN A 124 8.12 3.68 20.61
C ASN A 124 8.73 4.49 19.46
N HIS A 125 9.83 5.17 19.74
CA HIS A 125 10.55 6.02 18.79
C HIS A 125 11.46 5.24 17.83
N LYS A 126 11.40 3.91 17.81
CA LYS A 126 12.36 3.07 17.08
C LYS A 126 12.29 3.29 15.55
N ASN A 127 11.08 3.40 15.01
CA ASN A 127 10.85 3.56 13.58
C ASN A 127 10.42 5.01 13.25
N PRO A 128 10.83 5.60 12.12
CA PRO A 128 10.53 7.00 11.80
C PRO A 128 9.05 7.22 11.44
N VAL A 129 8.60 8.47 11.38
CA VAL A 129 7.25 8.79 10.87
C VAL A 129 7.24 8.56 9.36
N MET A 130 6.27 7.77 8.88
CA MET A 130 6.16 7.38 7.48
C MET A 130 4.75 7.64 6.96
N VAL A 131 4.68 8.30 5.82
CA VAL A 131 3.45 8.61 5.11
C VAL A 131 3.56 8.06 3.68
N LEU A 132 2.52 7.36 3.25
CA LEU A 132 2.37 6.86 1.90
C LEU A 132 1.32 7.69 1.17
N GLN A 133 1.58 8.04 -0.09
CA GLN A 133 0.59 8.68 -0.96
C GLN A 133 0.66 8.02 -2.34
N SER A 134 -0.34 7.20 -2.64
CA SER A 134 -0.41 6.41 -3.86
C SER A 134 -1.70 6.70 -4.61
N ARG A 135 -1.61 6.90 -5.92
CA ARG A 135 -2.81 7.02 -6.76
C ARG A 135 -3.68 5.76 -6.70
N TYR A 136 -3.05 4.59 -6.56
CA TYR A 136 -3.70 3.29 -6.67
C TYR A 136 -4.11 2.69 -5.32
N LEU A 137 -3.42 3.01 -4.23
CA LEU A 137 -3.74 2.50 -2.89
C LEU A 137 -4.52 3.48 -2.02
N THR A 138 -4.21 4.77 -2.10
CA THR A 138 -4.75 5.77 -1.16
C THR A 138 -5.58 6.84 -1.87
N ASN A 139 -5.97 6.62 -3.13
CA ASN A 139 -6.65 7.60 -3.97
C ASN A 139 -5.92 8.95 -4.01
N ASN A 140 -4.58 8.86 -4.03
CA ASN A 140 -3.66 10.00 -3.97
C ASN A 140 -3.81 10.88 -2.72
N LYS A 141 -4.42 10.38 -1.63
CA LYS A 141 -4.43 11.05 -0.33
C LYS A 141 -3.22 10.58 0.50
N PRO A 142 -2.59 11.46 1.29
CA PRO A 142 -1.55 11.03 2.21
C PRO A 142 -2.16 10.12 3.28
N TYR A 143 -1.44 9.08 3.67
CA TYR A 143 -1.88 8.09 4.66
C TYR A 143 -0.70 7.71 5.55
N CYS A 144 -0.84 7.90 6.86
CA CYS A 144 0.22 7.60 7.82
C CYS A 144 0.26 6.10 8.12
N ILE A 145 1.30 5.44 7.62
CA ILE A 145 1.56 4.01 7.84
C ILE A 145 2.43 3.76 9.07
N ASN A 146 3.13 4.79 9.58
CA ASN A 146 3.82 4.73 10.87
C ASN A 146 3.92 6.10 11.53
N GLY A 147 3.64 6.17 12.84
CA GLY A 147 3.80 7.39 13.63
C GLY A 147 2.56 8.29 13.72
N ASN A 148 1.35 7.73 13.57
CA ASN A 148 0.07 8.47 13.70
C ASN A 148 0.03 9.33 14.97
N HIS A 149 0.39 8.73 16.12
CA HIS A 149 0.48 9.42 17.40
C HIS A 149 1.45 10.61 17.40
N ARG A 150 2.64 10.45 16.80
CA ARG A 150 3.66 11.51 16.76
C ARG A 150 3.22 12.71 15.93
N ILE A 151 2.58 12.47 14.79
CA ILE A 151 1.99 13.56 13.99
C ILE A 151 0.89 14.27 14.78
N PHE A 152 -0.01 13.50 15.40
CA PHE A 152 -1.13 14.04 16.15
C PHE A 152 -0.69 14.86 17.37
N GLU A 153 0.29 14.39 18.14
CA GLU A 153 0.84 15.10 19.29
C GLU A 153 1.57 16.37 18.87
N ALA A 154 2.44 16.30 17.85
CA ALA A 154 3.13 17.48 17.32
C ALA A 154 2.14 18.55 16.83
N TYR A 155 1.05 18.13 16.17
CA TYR A 155 -0.04 19.03 15.78
C TYR A 155 -0.74 19.66 16.99
N ARG A 156 -1.08 18.88 18.02
CA ARG A 156 -1.73 19.40 19.23
C ARG A 156 -0.86 20.36 20.03
N ASN A 157 0.45 20.16 20.02
CA ASN A 157 1.41 21.00 20.71
C ASN A 157 1.79 22.27 19.93
N ASN A 158 1.31 22.41 18.69
CA ASN A 158 1.70 23.48 17.76
C ASN A 158 3.22 23.48 17.47
N ASP A 159 3.83 22.30 17.36
CA ASP A 159 5.22 22.18 16.96
C ASP A 159 5.41 22.79 15.56
N GLU A 160 6.49 23.55 15.37
CA GLU A 160 6.75 24.21 14.08
C GLU A 160 7.06 23.21 12.98
N GLN A 161 7.76 22.11 13.32
CA GLN A 161 8.27 21.14 12.36
C GLN A 161 8.30 19.72 12.93
N ILE A 162 8.06 18.74 12.05
CA ILE A 162 8.26 17.32 12.28
C ILE A 162 9.00 16.71 11.08
N GLU A 163 9.86 15.73 11.34
CA GLU A 163 10.54 14.95 10.31
C GLU A 163 9.68 13.77 9.87
N VAL A 164 9.41 13.69 8.57
CA VAL A 164 8.54 12.66 7.97
C VAL A 164 9.19 12.11 6.72
N TYR A 165 9.08 10.80 6.50
CA TYR A 165 9.39 10.17 5.22
C TYR A 165 8.10 10.03 4.42
N VAL A 166 8.09 10.56 3.20
CA VAL A 166 6.93 10.49 2.30
C VAL A 166 7.30 9.60 1.12
N PHE A 167 6.47 8.58 0.87
CA PHE A 167 6.65 7.63 -0.22
C PHE A 167 5.50 7.75 -1.23
N LYS A 168 5.86 7.90 -2.50
CA LYS A 168 4.95 7.95 -3.66
C LYS A 168 4.86 6.59 -4.33
N ASP A 169 4.03 6.51 -5.37
CA ASP A 169 3.88 5.31 -6.19
C ASP A 169 5.24 4.69 -6.55
N LEU A 170 5.33 3.37 -6.44
CA LEU A 170 6.52 2.54 -6.64
C LEU A 170 7.63 2.65 -5.58
N GLU A 171 7.76 3.78 -4.86
CA GLU A 171 8.84 3.97 -3.87
C GLU A 171 8.71 3.04 -2.66
N PHE A 172 7.47 2.64 -2.34
CA PHE A 172 7.16 1.75 -1.20
C PHE A 172 7.00 0.27 -1.62
N VAL A 173 7.25 -0.10 -2.88
CA VAL A 173 7.18 -1.51 -3.31
C VAL A 173 8.05 -2.43 -2.45
N PRO A 174 9.26 -2.04 -2.02
CA PRO A 174 10.07 -2.86 -1.10
C PRO A 174 9.43 -3.08 0.28
N PHE A 175 8.33 -2.39 0.61
CA PHE A 175 7.68 -2.49 1.91
C PHE A 175 6.59 -3.54 1.93
N PHE A 176 6.16 -4.08 0.78
CA PHE A 176 5.22 -5.19 0.80
C PHE A 176 5.86 -6.40 1.45
N TYR A 177 5.25 -6.87 2.53
CA TYR A 177 5.74 -8.02 3.28
C TYR A 177 5.61 -9.31 2.47
N ASP A 178 4.53 -9.44 1.69
CA ASP A 178 4.18 -10.64 0.96
C ASP A 178 4.05 -10.40 -0.56
N VAL A 179 4.14 -11.51 -1.30
CA VAL A 179 4.09 -11.53 -2.76
C VAL A 179 2.71 -11.14 -3.29
N LEU A 180 1.61 -11.50 -2.60
CA LEU A 180 0.25 -11.15 -3.01
C LEU A 180 -0.03 -9.65 -2.94
N SER A 181 0.44 -8.97 -1.89
CA SER A 181 0.33 -7.52 -1.74
C SER A 181 1.04 -6.80 -2.89
N LYS A 182 2.28 -7.20 -3.19
CA LYS A 182 3.04 -6.66 -4.32
C LYS A 182 2.35 -6.94 -5.66
N ALA A 183 1.90 -8.18 -5.87
CA ALA A 183 1.21 -8.58 -7.10
C ALA A 183 -0.09 -7.82 -7.32
N THR A 184 -0.89 -7.66 -6.27
CA THR A 184 -2.19 -6.97 -6.34
C THR A 184 -1.98 -5.49 -6.67
N TYR A 185 -0.98 -4.84 -6.07
CA TYR A 185 -0.64 -3.46 -6.38
C TYR A 185 -0.25 -3.29 -7.86
N PHE A 186 0.62 -4.16 -8.37
CA PHE A 186 1.05 -4.12 -9.77
C PHE A 186 -0.06 -4.47 -10.76
N LEU A 187 -0.91 -5.45 -10.42
CA LEU A 187 -2.09 -5.81 -11.23
C LEU A 187 -3.01 -4.60 -11.39
N GLU A 188 -3.31 -3.88 -10.31
CA GLU A 188 -4.22 -2.72 -10.38
C GLU A 188 -3.63 -1.55 -11.18
N ILE A 189 -2.30 -1.37 -11.15
CA ILE A 189 -1.62 -0.39 -12.03
C ILE A 189 -1.76 -0.79 -13.49
N ASP A 190 -1.42 -2.04 -13.84
CA ASP A 190 -1.53 -2.55 -15.21
C ASP A 190 -2.99 -2.50 -15.70
N TYR A 191 -3.94 -2.91 -14.87
CA TYR A 191 -5.36 -2.83 -15.16
C TYR A 191 -5.80 -1.40 -15.46
N HIS A 192 -5.45 -0.45 -14.60
CA HIS A 192 -5.77 0.95 -14.81
C HIS A 192 -5.13 1.47 -16.10
N ASN A 193 -3.89 1.07 -16.40
CA ASN A 193 -3.17 1.52 -17.58
C ASN A 193 -3.81 0.98 -18.87
N VAL A 194 -4.25 -0.28 -18.88
CA VAL A 194 -4.95 -0.91 -20.00
C VAL A 194 -6.32 -0.28 -20.22
N VAL A 195 -7.16 -0.20 -19.17
CA VAL A 195 -8.57 0.24 -19.30
C VAL A 195 -8.69 1.73 -19.63
N ASN A 196 -7.75 2.56 -19.17
CA ASN A 196 -7.81 3.99 -19.43
C ASN A 196 -6.94 4.45 -20.60
N ASP A 197 -6.29 3.52 -21.32
CA ASP A 197 -5.27 3.79 -22.34
C ASP A 197 -4.24 4.84 -21.88
N LYS A 198 -3.83 4.72 -20.63
CA LYS A 198 -2.94 5.68 -19.96
C LYS A 198 -1.76 4.93 -19.40
N ARG A 199 -0.61 5.06 -20.05
CA ARG A 199 0.62 4.36 -19.68
C ARG A 199 1.38 5.10 -18.59
N TYR A 200 0.72 5.32 -17.45
CA TYR A 200 1.34 6.00 -16.31
C TYR A 200 2.42 5.12 -15.68
N LEU A 201 3.57 5.74 -15.34
CA LEU A 201 4.69 5.13 -14.62
C LEU A 201 5.50 4.07 -15.39
N LEU A 202 5.15 3.78 -16.64
CA LEU A 202 5.90 2.85 -17.48
C LEU A 202 7.06 3.55 -18.21
N HIS A 203 8.22 2.89 -18.26
CA HIS A 203 9.39 3.40 -19.00
C HIS A 203 9.26 3.21 -20.53
N ASN A 204 8.32 2.40 -20.99
CA ASN A 204 8.08 2.09 -22.40
C ASN A 204 6.58 1.98 -22.67
N GLU A 205 6.19 2.36 -23.88
CA GLU A 205 4.86 2.23 -24.46
C GLU A 205 4.29 0.80 -24.42
N ASN A 206 5.14 -0.23 -24.44
CA ASN A 206 4.72 -1.64 -24.31
C ASN A 206 5.14 -2.26 -22.96
N GLY A 207 5.57 -1.45 -21.98
CA GLY A 207 5.95 -1.93 -20.65
C GLY A 207 4.72 -2.33 -19.84
N ALA A 208 4.88 -3.28 -18.91
CA ALA A 208 3.85 -3.66 -17.95
C ALA A 208 4.53 -4.16 -16.69
N PHE A 209 3.94 -3.94 -15.52
CA PHE A 209 4.49 -4.46 -14.27
C PHE A 209 4.47 -5.99 -14.24
N ALA A 210 3.56 -6.62 -14.97
CA ALA A 210 3.59 -8.06 -15.25
C ALA A 210 4.92 -8.54 -15.85
N ASN A 211 5.60 -7.72 -16.66
CA ASN A 211 6.89 -8.09 -17.28
C ASN A 211 8.06 -8.00 -16.29
N GLU A 212 7.89 -7.21 -15.23
CA GLU A 212 8.90 -6.95 -14.21
C GLU A 212 8.63 -7.74 -12.92
N PHE A 213 7.51 -8.48 -12.88
CA PHE A 213 7.14 -9.30 -11.75
C PHE A 213 8.13 -10.47 -11.61
N LYS A 214 8.93 -10.37 -10.55
CA LYS A 214 9.86 -11.39 -10.06
C LYS A 214 9.54 -11.66 -8.62
#